data_AF-A0A1X7AGK0-F1
#
_entry.id   AF-A0A1X7AGK0-F1
#
_cell.length_a   1.000
_cell.length_b   1.000
_cell.length_c   1.000
_cell.angle_alpha   90.00
_cell.angle_beta   90.00
_cell.angle_gamma   90.00
#
_symmetry.space_group_name_H-M   'P 1'
#
loop_
_entity.id
_entity.type
_entity.pdbx_description
1 polymer ?
#
loop_
_entity_poly.entity_id
_entity_poly.type
_entity_poly.pdbx_seq_one_letter_code
_entity_poly.pdbx_strand_id
1 'polypeptide(L)'
;MKKIAPLPAALIWSCGVFIFLQLLLTPISTLFFELYHLLKFDFLYWGYSAFKAAAVYLPRWEYFTPVSLALSIAPGILIFSRRQRLLKKQLNTAGV
;
A
#
# COMPACT_ATOMS: atom_id res chain seq x y z
N MET A 1 27.26 -2.74 -13.60
CA MET A 1 26.33 -2.85 -12.46
C MET A 1 24.95 -2.33 -12.88
N LYS A 2 23.95 -3.21 -13.00
CA LYS A 2 22.59 -2.88 -13.49
C LYS A 2 21.92 -1.99 -12.42
N LYS A 3 21.97 -0.66 -12.57
CA LYS A 3 21.22 0.28 -11.73
C LYS A 3 19.74 0.08 -12.04
N ILE A 4 19.10 -0.87 -11.36
CA ILE A 4 17.63 -0.99 -11.39
C ILE A 4 17.10 0.38 -10.96
N ALA A 5 16.45 1.07 -11.88
CA ALA A 5 15.93 2.42 -11.69
C ALA A 5 14.97 2.45 -10.48
N PRO A 6 14.71 3.61 -9.85
CA PRO A 6 13.68 3.71 -8.79
C PRO A 6 12.29 3.32 -9.29
N LEU A 7 12.10 3.43 -10.61
CA LEU A 7 10.84 3.29 -11.31
C LEU A 7 10.14 1.94 -11.05
N PRO A 8 10.78 0.76 -11.22
CA PRO A 8 10.13 -0.51 -10.93
C PRO A 8 9.67 -0.63 -9.48
N ALA A 9 10.46 -0.21 -8.49
CA ALA A 9 10.03 -0.27 -7.09
C ALA A 9 8.85 0.66 -6.82
N ALA A 10 8.90 1.91 -7.31
CA ALA A 10 7.81 2.86 -7.16
C ALA A 10 6.51 2.33 -7.80
N LEU A 11 6.59 1.78 -9.01
CA LEU A 11 5.46 1.18 -9.72
C LEU A 11 4.89 -0.03 -9.00
N ILE A 12 5.74 -0.94 -8.50
CA ILE A 12 5.30 -2.11 -7.73
C ILE A 12 4.51 -1.67 -6.50
N TRP A 13 5.01 -0.69 -5.74
CA TRP A 13 4.32 -0.21 -4.56
C TRP A 13 3.02 0.54 -4.90
N SER A 14 3.00 1.32 -5.97
CA SER A 14 1.79 1.98 -6.44
C SER A 14 0.73 0.97 -6.90
N CYS A 15 1.07 0.06 -7.81
CA CYS A 15 0.16 -1.00 -8.22
C CYS A 15 -0.28 -1.86 -7.04
N GLY A 16 0.61 -2.19 -6.11
CA GLY A 16 0.32 -2.97 -4.92
C GLY A 16 -0.75 -2.32 -4.04
N VAL A 17 -0.65 -1.01 -3.79
CA VAL A 17 -1.66 -0.28 -3.00
C VAL A 17 -2.99 -0.21 -3.73
N PHE A 18 -2.99 0.04 -5.04
CA PHE A 18 -4.22 0.05 -5.83
C PHE A 18 -4.94 -1.31 -5.79
N ILE A 19 -4.20 -2.39 -6.07
CA ILE A 19 -4.72 -3.77 -6.01
C ILE A 19 -5.21 -4.09 -4.61
N PHE A 20 -4.47 -3.69 -3.59
CA PHE A 20 -4.84 -3.91 -2.19
C PHE A 20 -6.22 -3.31 -1.87
N LEU A 21 -6.42 -2.03 -2.23
CA LEU A 21 -7.66 -1.32 -1.97
C LEU A 21 -8.82 -1.90 -2.79
N GLN A 22 -8.60 -2.24 -4.07
CA GLN A 22 -9.68 -2.70 -4.94
C GLN A 22 -10.08 -4.16 -4.69
N LEU A 23 -9.13 -5.04 -4.33
CA LEU A 23 -9.34 -6.49 -4.38
C LEU A 23 -9.05 -7.22 -3.07
N LEU A 24 -8.15 -6.71 -2.22
CA LEU A 24 -7.68 -7.48 -1.06
C LEU A 24 -8.45 -7.19 0.24
N LEU A 25 -9.28 -6.15 0.30
CA LEU A 25 -10.06 -5.83 1.50
C LEU A 25 -10.90 -7.03 2.00
N THR A 26 -11.57 -7.73 1.08
CA THR A 26 -12.39 -8.92 1.42
C THR A 26 -11.54 -10.11 1.87
N PRO A 27 -10.50 -10.57 1.12
CA PRO A 27 -9.59 -11.61 1.58
C PRO A 27 -8.97 -11.31 2.96
N ILE A 28 -8.56 -10.06 3.19
CA ILE A 28 -7.94 -9.66 4.46
C ILE A 28 -8.94 -9.74 5.60
N SER A 29 -10.16 -9.25 5.39
CA SER A 29 -11.25 -9.42 6.36
C SER A 29 -11.40 -10.90 6.75
N THR A 30 -11.47 -11.81 5.78
CA THR A 30 -11.59 -13.25 6.05
C THR A 30 -10.40 -13.78 6.85
N LEU A 31 -9.17 -13.39 6.51
CA LEU A 31 -7.98 -13.78 7.27
C LEU A 31 -8.02 -13.31 8.72
N PHE A 32 -8.45 -12.07 8.98
CA PHE A 32 -8.62 -11.56 10.36
C PHE A 32 -9.68 -12.35 11.13
N PHE A 33 -10.77 -12.74 10.46
CA PHE A 33 -11.82 -13.55 11.05
C PHE A 33 -11.31 -14.94 11.45
N GLU A 34 -10.61 -15.62 10.55
CA GLU A 34 -10.00 -16.93 10.81
C GLU A 34 -8.95 -16.84 11.93
N LEU A 35 -8.10 -15.81 11.89
CA LEU A 35 -7.07 -15.59 12.91
C LEU A 35 -7.68 -15.29 14.29
N TYR A 36 -8.78 -14.54 14.34
CA TYR A 36 -9.55 -14.35 15.57
C TYR A 36 -10.10 -15.67 16.11
N HIS A 37 -10.57 -16.58 15.25
CA HIS A 37 -11.08 -17.87 15.69
C HIS A 37 -9.98 -18.75 16.30
N LEU A 38 -8.75 -18.64 15.78
CA LEU A 38 -7.59 -19.38 16.27
C LEU A 38 -7.03 -18.80 17.58
N LEU A 39 -6.86 -17.48 17.65
CA LEU A 39 -6.16 -16.82 18.76
C LEU A 39 -7.08 -16.23 19.83
N LYS A 40 -8.36 -15.99 19.48
CA LYS A 40 -9.37 -15.35 20.34
C LYS A 40 -8.97 -13.99 20.89
N PHE A 41 -8.10 -13.25 20.18
CA PHE A 41 -7.75 -11.88 20.56
C PHE A 41 -8.75 -10.88 20.00
N ASP A 42 -9.38 -10.09 20.88
CA ASP A 42 -10.42 -9.13 20.50
C ASP A 42 -9.96 -8.13 19.42
N PHE A 43 -8.71 -7.66 19.47
CA PHE A 43 -8.21 -6.71 18.47
C PHE A 43 -8.29 -7.25 17.02
N LEU A 44 -8.23 -8.58 16.83
CA LEU A 44 -8.38 -9.21 15.52
C LEU A 44 -9.82 -9.12 15.02
N TYR A 45 -10.79 -9.22 15.92
CA TYR A 45 -12.21 -9.05 15.60
C TYR A 45 -12.52 -7.61 15.20
N TRP A 46 -11.89 -6.63 15.86
CA TRP A 46 -11.95 -5.23 15.43
C TRP A 46 -11.35 -5.04 14.03
N GLY A 47 -10.19 -5.66 13.77
CA GLY A 47 -9.58 -5.69 12.43
C GLY A 47 -10.52 -6.25 11.37
N TYR A 48 -11.07 -7.44 11.62
CA TYR A 48 -12.09 -8.07 10.77
C TYR A 48 -13.25 -7.10 10.48
N SER A 49 -13.83 -6.52 11.52
CA SER A 49 -15.00 -5.64 11.40
C SER A 49 -14.70 -4.40 10.56
N ALA A 50 -13.53 -3.79 10.76
CA ALA A 50 -13.09 -2.64 9.97
C ALA A 50 -12.88 -2.98 8.49
N PHE A 51 -12.15 -4.06 8.19
CA PHE A 51 -11.89 -4.48 6.81
C PHE A 51 -13.17 -4.95 6.11
N LYS A 52 -14.07 -5.64 6.83
CA LYS A 52 -15.38 -6.04 6.30
C LYS A 52 -16.24 -4.83 5.95
N ALA A 53 -16.31 -3.84 6.85
CA ALA A 53 -17.02 -2.60 6.59
C ALA A 53 -16.42 -1.87 5.38
N ALA A 54 -15.09 -1.72 5.34
CA ALA A 54 -14.39 -1.12 4.21
C ALA A 54 -14.70 -1.84 2.89
N ALA A 55 -14.67 -3.17 2.86
CA ALA A 55 -14.99 -3.97 1.68
C ALA A 55 -16.44 -3.81 1.19
N VAL A 56 -17.39 -3.54 2.09
CA VAL A 56 -18.81 -3.36 1.74
C VAL A 56 -19.12 -1.92 1.31
N TYR A 57 -18.60 -0.93 2.03
CA TYR A 57 -18.99 0.46 1.84
C TYR A 57 -18.11 1.20 0.84
N LEU A 58 -16.80 0.95 0.81
CA LEU A 58 -15.90 1.68 -0.07
C LEU A 58 -16.22 1.46 -1.55
N PRO A 59 -16.45 0.23 -2.05
CA PRO A 59 -16.75 0.04 -3.48
C PRO A 59 -18.09 0.64 -3.92
N ARG A 60 -19.00 0.92 -2.98
CA ARG A 60 -20.28 1.59 -3.26
C ARG A 60 -20.13 3.10 -3.39
N TRP A 61 -19.02 3.65 -2.92
CA TRP A 61 -18.73 5.07 -3.05
C TRP A 61 -18.24 5.36 -4.48
N GLU A 62 -18.94 6.25 -5.18
CA GLU A 62 -18.66 6.60 -6.57
C GLU A 62 -17.20 7.05 -6.80
N TYR A 63 -16.62 7.73 -5.83
CA TYR A 63 -15.24 8.22 -5.92
C TYR A 63 -14.18 7.22 -5.43
N PHE A 64 -14.55 5.99 -5.06
CA PHE A 64 -13.58 5.04 -4.50
C PHE A 64 -12.48 4.67 -5.49
N THR A 65 -12.83 4.35 -6.73
CA THR A 65 -11.84 4.02 -7.78
C THR A 65 -10.88 5.18 -8.10
N PRO A 66 -11.34 6.42 -8.34
CA PRO A 66 -10.41 7.53 -8.58
C PRO A 66 -9.59 7.89 -7.33
N VAL A 67 -10.15 7.78 -6.12
CA VAL A 67 -9.42 8.04 -4.88
C VAL A 67 -8.40 6.94 -4.58
N SER A 68 -8.73 5.66 -4.80
CA SER A 68 -7.79 4.55 -4.63
C SER A 68 -6.63 4.66 -5.61
N LEU A 69 -6.90 5.09 -6.85
CA LEU A 69 -5.86 5.42 -7.82
C LEU A 69 -4.98 6.58 -7.33
N ALA A 70 -5.57 7.68 -6.85
CA ALA A 70 -4.80 8.82 -6.33
C ALA A 70 -3.92 8.43 -5.13
N LEU A 71 -4.46 7.66 -4.19
CA LEU A 71 -3.74 7.15 -3.01
C LEU A 71 -2.59 6.21 -3.41
N SER A 72 -2.75 5.45 -4.48
CA SER A 72 -1.71 4.56 -4.99
C SER A 72 -0.44 5.29 -5.44
N ILE A 73 -0.54 6.57 -5.82
CA ILE A 73 0.60 7.35 -6.31
C ILE A 73 1.54 7.78 -5.16
N ALA A 74 0.98 8.00 -3.97
CA ALA A 74 1.71 8.48 -2.79
C ALA A 74 2.97 7.65 -2.43
N PRO A 75 2.91 6.30 -2.31
CA PRO A 75 4.11 5.50 -2.03
C PRO A 75 5.14 5.58 -3.17
N GLY A 76 4.70 5.66 -4.43
CA GLY A 76 5.58 5.82 -5.59
C GLY A 76 6.39 7.13 -5.51
N ILE A 77 5.73 8.24 -5.19
CA ILE A 77 6.38 9.55 -4.98
C ILE A 77 7.36 9.50 -3.80
N LEU A 78 6.98 8.86 -2.70
CA LEU A 78 7.81 8.76 -1.51
C LEU A 78 9.10 7.97 -1.79
N ILE A 79 9.00 6.84 -2.49
CA ILE A 79 10.16 6.02 -2.87
C ILE A 79 11.07 6.79 -3.84
N PHE A 80 10.47 7.42 -4.84
CA PHE A 80 11.20 8.21 -5.82
C PHE A 80 11.97 9.36 -5.15
N SER A 81 11.30 10.14 -4.31
CA SER A 81 11.89 11.29 -3.61
C SER A 81 13.00 10.88 -2.63
N ARG A 82 12.82 9.78 -1.87
CA ARG A 82 13.87 9.26 -0.98
C ARG A 82 15.13 8.89 -1.76
N ARG A 83 14.98 8.24 -2.91
CA ARG A 83 16.14 7.84 -3.72
C ARG A 83 16.86 9.02 -4.34
N GLN A 84 16.14 10.04 -4.80
CA GLN A 84 16.75 11.27 -5.30
C GLN A 84 17.62 11.95 -4.22
N ARG A 85 17.16 11.98 -2.97
CA ARG A 85 17.96 12.52 -1.85
C ARG A 85 19.24 11.73 -1.61
N LEU A 86 19.18 10.40 -1.70
CA LEU A 86 20.36 9.54 -1.52
C LEU A 86 21.38 9.74 -2.65
N LEU A 87 20.92 9.84 -3.90
CA LEU A 87 21.79 10.07 -5.05
C LEU A 87 22.50 11.42 -4.95
N LYS A 88 21.77 12.49 -4.57
CA LYS A 88 22.38 13.82 -4.33
C LYS A 88 23.45 13.78 -3.24
N LYS A 89 23.20 13.07 -2.12
CA LYS A 89 24.19 12.90 -1.06
C LYS A 89 25.46 12.19 -1.56
N GLN A 90 25.31 11.11 -2.32
CA GLN A 90 26.42 10.34 -2.86
C GLN A 90 27.29 11.17 -3.82
N LEU A 91 26.66 12.00 -4.66
CA LEU A 91 27.38 12.92 -5.56
C LEU A 91 28.18 13.97 -4.77
N ASN A 92 27.57 14.60 -3.77
CA ASN A 92 28.25 15.60 -2.94
C ASN A 92 29.41 15.01 -2.12
N THR A 93 29.30 13.75 -1.66
CA THR A 93 30.38 13.07 -0.94
C THR A 93 31.50 12.59 -1.88
N ALA A 94 31.18 12.34 -3.15
CA ALA A 94 32.16 11.93 -4.16
C ALA A 94 33.02 13.09 -4.72
N GLY A 95 32.82 14.33 -4.25
CA GLY A 95 33.66 15.47 -4.60
C GLY A 95 33.55 15.92 -6.06
N VAL A 96 32.38 15.74 -6.68
CA VAL A 96 32.02 16.34 -7.98
C VAL A 96 31.20 17.60 -7.75
#